data_AF-A0A0A9WUW6-F1
#
_entry.id   AF-A0A0A9WUW6-F1
#
_cell.length_a   1.000
_cell.length_b   1.000
_cell.length_c   1.000
_cell.angle_alpha   90.00
_cell.angle_beta   90.00
_cell.angle_gamma   90.00
#
_symmetry.space_group_name_H-M   'P 1'
#
loop_
_entity.id
_entity.type
_entity.pdbx_description
1 polymer ?
#
loop_
_entity_poly.entity_id
_entity_poly.type
_entity_poly.pdbx_seq_one_letter_code
_entity_poly.pdbx_strand_id
1 'polypeptide(L)'
;VVRVAPQRPRIEHKSAQVLPGNNVTARSGDKTTVKCISRYGNPPAKLKWFLGETELVGNQSNSPEMDNPRTWVASSILELHVEKVQHGKTLRCVAVHESYPTKAQSLDVRLDVTYPPEVRLLGTPTADLEESRDNVGLRCVTDANPPASVVWKKSGRADV
;
A
#
# COMPACT_ATOMS: atom_id res chain seq x y z
N VAL A 1 -9.17 -7.23 -38.13
CA VAL A 1 -8.16 -6.94 -37.08
C VAL A 1 -8.08 -8.13 -36.15
N VAL A 2 -6.93 -8.80 -36.07
CA VAL A 2 -6.72 -9.94 -35.15
C VAL A 2 -6.48 -9.38 -33.76
N ARG A 3 -7.25 -9.84 -32.77
CA ARG A 3 -7.05 -9.46 -31.37
C ARG A 3 -6.28 -10.55 -30.63
N VAL A 4 -5.34 -10.16 -29.78
CA VAL A 4 -4.57 -11.09 -28.95
C VAL A 4 -4.79 -10.70 -27.49
N ALA A 5 -5.21 -11.67 -26.68
CA ALA A 5 -5.39 -11.44 -25.25
C ALA A 5 -4.02 -11.15 -24.60
N PRO A 6 -3.89 -10.05 -23.85
CA PRO A 6 -2.67 -9.76 -23.12
C PRO A 6 -2.45 -10.76 -21.97
N GLN A 7 -1.23 -10.80 -21.45
CA GLN A 7 -0.94 -11.43 -20.18
C GLN A 7 -1.57 -10.66 -19.02
N ARG A 8 -1.94 -11.39 -17.96
CA ARG A 8 -2.41 -10.80 -16.70
C ARG A 8 -1.45 -9.71 -16.22
N PRO A 9 -1.97 -8.61 -15.65
CA PRO A 9 -1.12 -7.52 -15.18
C PRO A 9 -0.21 -8.01 -14.06
N ARG A 10 1.03 -7.51 -14.06
CA ARG A 10 1.99 -7.66 -12.96
C ARG A 10 2.30 -6.29 -12.37
N ILE A 11 2.54 -6.25 -11.07
CA ILE A 11 2.95 -5.05 -10.35
C ILE A 11 4.44 -5.17 -10.03
N GLU A 12 5.20 -4.10 -10.25
CA GLU A 12 6.61 -3.95 -9.91
C GLU A 12 6.79 -2.79 -8.93
N HIS A 13 7.60 -3.01 -7.90
CA HIS A 13 8.01 -2.01 -6.92
C HIS A 13 9.50 -2.14 -6.67
N LYS A 14 10.23 -1.01 -6.64
CA LYS A 14 11.71 -1.00 -6.53
C LYS A 14 12.40 -1.94 -7.54
N SER A 15 11.89 -1.96 -8.78
CA SER A 15 12.37 -2.82 -9.88
C SER A 15 12.22 -4.33 -9.67
N ALA A 16 11.46 -4.77 -8.66
CA ALA A 16 11.14 -6.17 -8.43
C ALA A 16 9.65 -6.43 -8.61
N GLN A 17 9.29 -7.61 -9.13
CA GLN A 17 7.90 -8.02 -9.23
C GLN A 17 7.31 -8.31 -7.84
N VAL A 18 6.15 -7.72 -7.55
CA VAL A 18 5.37 -8.00 -6.35
C VAL A 18 4.51 -9.23 -6.61
N LEU A 19 4.81 -10.32 -5.92
CA LEU A 19 4.06 -11.57 -6.03
C LEU A 19 2.72 -11.48 -5.27
N PRO A 20 1.70 -12.27 -5.65
CA PRO A 20 0.47 -12.38 -4.88
C PRO A 20 0.76 -12.75 -3.42
N GLY A 21 0.20 -11.98 -2.48
CA GLY A 21 0.44 -12.16 -1.05
C GLY A 21 1.60 -11.32 -0.49
N ASN A 22 2.45 -10.73 -1.33
CA ASN A 22 3.45 -9.77 -0.92
C ASN A 22 2.86 -8.35 -0.87
N ASN A 23 3.51 -7.48 -0.10
CA ASN A 23 3.10 -6.10 0.10
C ASN A 23 4.02 -5.13 -0.64
N VAL A 24 3.48 -3.95 -0.94
CA VAL A 24 4.26 -2.77 -1.33
C VAL A 24 4.57 -1.99 -0.06
N THR A 25 5.82 -2.05 0.39
CA THR A 25 6.25 -1.40 1.64
C THR A 25 6.85 -0.02 1.38
N ALA A 26 6.31 0.99 2.05
CA ALA A 26 6.80 2.37 1.99
C ALA A 26 6.64 3.07 3.35
N ARG A 27 7.34 4.19 3.55
CA ARG A 27 7.21 4.99 4.78
C ARG A 27 6.11 6.04 4.61
N SER A 28 5.38 6.33 5.68
CA SER A 28 4.43 7.45 5.70
C SER A 28 5.16 8.78 5.44
N GLY A 29 4.58 9.61 4.58
CA GLY A 29 5.15 10.87 4.09
C GLY A 29 6.01 10.74 2.83
N ASP A 30 6.45 9.52 2.48
CA ASP A 30 7.27 9.32 1.28
C ASP A 30 6.43 9.31 0.00
N LYS A 31 7.10 9.54 -1.13
CA LYS A 31 6.57 9.24 -2.46
C LYS A 31 7.12 7.90 -2.91
N THR A 32 6.24 6.99 -3.34
CA THR A 32 6.63 5.68 -3.85
C THR A 32 6.11 5.48 -5.26
N THR A 33 6.93 4.88 -6.12
CA THR A 33 6.58 4.62 -7.51
C THR A 33 6.30 3.14 -7.69
N VAL A 34 5.13 2.84 -8.25
CA VAL A 34 4.68 1.48 -8.56
C VAL A 34 4.38 1.39 -10.04
N LYS A 35 4.79 0.29 -10.67
CA LYS A 35 4.61 0.07 -12.11
C LYS A 35 3.72 -1.13 -12.34
N CYS A 36 2.73 -1.01 -13.22
CA CYS A 36 1.92 -2.12 -13.68
C CYS A 36 2.23 -2.41 -15.14
N ILE A 37 2.38 -3.69 -15.48
CA ILE A 37 2.74 -4.12 -16.83
C ILE A 37 1.80 -5.23 -17.27
N SER A 38 1.27 -5.11 -18.49
CA SER A 38 0.52 -6.17 -19.18
C SER A 38 1.11 -6.35 -20.57
N ARG A 39 1.55 -7.57 -20.88
CA ARG A 39 2.37 -7.90 -22.05
C ARG A 39 1.58 -8.60 -23.16
N TYR A 40 2.13 -8.62 -24.36
CA TYR A 40 1.61 -9.37 -25.52
C TYR A 40 0.16 -9.06 -25.94
N GLY A 41 -0.37 -7.87 -25.61
CA GLY A 41 -1.73 -7.46 -26.00
C GLY A 41 -1.79 -6.96 -27.45
N ASN A 42 -2.87 -7.26 -28.16
CA ASN A 42 -3.17 -6.59 -29.43
C ASN A 42 -4.68 -6.28 -29.52
N PRO A 43 -5.10 -5.01 -29.42
CA PRO A 43 -4.30 -3.81 -29.09
C PRO A 43 -3.70 -3.86 -27.66
N PRO A 44 -2.84 -2.92 -27.25
CA PRO A 44 -2.38 -2.84 -25.86
C PRO A 44 -3.56 -2.69 -24.88
N ALA A 45 -3.47 -3.33 -23.72
CA ALA A 45 -4.49 -3.22 -22.68
C ALA A 45 -4.56 -1.80 -22.11
N LYS A 46 -5.75 -1.36 -21.71
CA LYS A 46 -5.91 -0.13 -20.92
C LYS A 46 -5.69 -0.47 -19.45
N LEU A 47 -4.72 0.19 -18.82
CA LEU A 47 -4.36 -0.05 -17.42
C LEU A 47 -5.05 0.99 -16.53
N LYS A 48 -5.63 0.52 -15.42
CA LYS A 48 -6.26 1.35 -14.40
C LYS A 48 -5.73 1.00 -13.03
N TRP A 49 -5.61 2.00 -12.16
CA TRP A 49 -5.17 1.83 -10.78
C TRP A 49 -6.31 2.12 -9.81
N PHE A 50 -6.38 1.34 -8.73
CA PHE A 50 -7.31 1.57 -7.64
C PHE A 50 -6.60 1.40 -6.31
N LEU A 51 -6.87 2.29 -5.35
CA LEU A 51 -6.48 2.14 -3.96
C LEU A 51 -7.73 2.00 -3.10
N GLY A 52 -8.04 0.77 -2.68
CA GLY A 52 -9.37 0.41 -2.20
C GLY A 52 -10.40 0.62 -3.32
N GLU A 53 -11.39 1.47 -3.08
CA GLU A 53 -12.45 1.83 -4.04
C GLU A 53 -12.12 3.08 -4.87
N THR A 54 -11.01 3.77 -4.58
CA THR A 54 -10.66 5.02 -5.23
C THR A 54 -9.83 4.77 -6.49
N GLU A 55 -10.31 5.21 -7.66
CA GLU A 55 -9.53 5.18 -8.91
C GLU A 55 -8.40 6.21 -8.86
N LEU A 56 -7.18 5.80 -9.24
CA LEU A 56 -6.00 6.65 -9.29
C LEU A 56 -5.53 6.85 -10.73
N VAL A 57 -4.91 7.99 -11.00
CA VAL A 57 -4.36 8.31 -12.31
C VAL A 57 -2.91 7.85 -12.37
N GLY A 58 -2.64 6.90 -13.27
CA GLY A 58 -1.28 6.49 -13.63
C GLY A 58 -0.90 6.99 -15.02
N ASN A 59 0.39 7.15 -15.26
CA ASN A 59 0.92 7.50 -16.58
C ASN A 59 1.14 6.24 -17.40
N GLN A 60 0.24 5.96 -18.34
CA GLN A 60 0.34 4.79 -19.23
C GLN A 60 1.13 5.11 -20.50
N SER A 61 2.08 4.23 -20.81
CA SER A 61 2.80 4.17 -22.08
C SER A 61 2.72 2.76 -22.67
N ASN A 62 2.74 2.67 -24.01
CA ASN A 62 2.67 1.41 -24.74
C ASN A 62 3.84 1.33 -25.71
N SER A 63 4.44 0.14 -25.84
CA SER A 63 5.52 -0.14 -26.78
C SER A 63 5.33 -1.52 -27.42
N PRO A 64 5.81 -1.77 -28.64
CA PRO A 64 5.81 -3.12 -29.21
C PRO A 64 6.67 -4.06 -28.36
N GLU A 65 6.33 -5.35 -28.36
CA GLU A 65 7.18 -6.39 -27.76
C GLU A 65 8.44 -6.63 -28.61
N MET A 66 9.56 -6.91 -27.93
CA MET A 66 10.85 -7.11 -28.59
C MET A 66 10.94 -8.44 -29.33
N ASP A 67 10.35 -9.48 -28.76
CA ASP A 67 10.28 -10.84 -29.31
C ASP A 67 9.08 -11.06 -30.24
N ASN A 68 8.04 -10.22 -30.13
CA ASN A 68 6.86 -10.28 -31.00
C ASN A 68 6.31 -8.88 -31.35
N PRO A 69 6.87 -8.20 -32.36
CA PRO A 69 6.48 -6.83 -32.74
C PRO A 69 5.03 -6.65 -33.20
N ARG A 70 4.27 -7.74 -33.39
CA ARG A 70 2.82 -7.71 -33.69
C ARG A 70 1.96 -7.54 -32.44
N THR A 71 2.57 -7.58 -31.27
CA THR A 71 1.93 -7.43 -29.96
C THR A 71 2.58 -6.32 -29.16
N TRP A 72 1.90 -5.87 -28.11
CA TRP A 72 2.26 -4.68 -27.35
C TRP A 72 2.42 -4.97 -25.86
N VAL A 73 3.37 -4.26 -25.25
CA VAL A 73 3.47 -4.03 -23.82
C VAL A 73 2.66 -2.79 -23.48
N ALA A 74 1.73 -2.90 -22.55
CA ALA A 74 1.15 -1.76 -21.83
C ALA A 74 1.84 -1.62 -20.48
N SER A 75 2.31 -0.43 -20.15
CA SER A 75 2.98 -0.11 -18.89
C SER A 75 2.37 1.14 -18.29
N SER A 76 1.97 1.12 -17.01
CA SER A 76 1.47 2.29 -16.30
C SER A 76 2.28 2.53 -15.04
N ILE A 77 2.79 3.76 -14.88
CA ILE A 77 3.54 4.19 -13.70
C ILE A 77 2.62 5.03 -12.82
N LEU A 78 2.50 4.63 -11.55
CA LEU A 78 1.77 5.35 -10.52
C LEU A 78 2.75 5.92 -9.50
N GLU A 79 2.71 7.24 -9.31
CA GLU A 79 3.37 7.90 -8.19
C GLU A 79 2.36 8.06 -7.05
N LEU A 80 2.63 7.40 -5.92
CA LEU A 80 1.77 7.40 -4.76
C LEU A 80 2.41 8.21 -3.63
N HIS A 81 1.68 9.18 -3.09
CA HIS A 81 2.02 9.80 -1.82
C HIS A 81 1.47 8.95 -0.68
N VAL A 82 2.37 8.38 0.11
CA VAL A 82 2.04 7.33 1.08
C VAL A 82 1.71 7.95 2.43
N GLU A 83 0.55 7.60 2.96
CA GLU A 83 0.09 8.10 4.27
C GLU A 83 -0.26 6.94 5.20
N LYS A 84 -0.09 7.12 6.51
CA LYS A 84 -0.41 6.08 7.52
C LYS A 84 -1.83 5.55 7.38
N VAL A 85 -2.77 6.40 6.98
CA VAL A 85 -4.20 6.06 6.77
C VAL A 85 -4.43 5.09 5.61
N GLN A 86 -3.41 4.88 4.77
CA GLN A 86 -3.43 3.95 3.65
C GLN A 86 -2.86 2.58 4.03
N HIS A 87 -2.31 2.40 5.23
CA HIS A 87 -1.84 1.10 5.70
C HIS A 87 -2.94 0.04 5.60
N GLY A 88 -2.60 -1.13 5.04
CA GLY A 88 -3.53 -2.24 4.86
C GLY A 88 -4.49 -2.09 3.67
N LYS A 89 -4.55 -0.92 3.02
CA LYS A 89 -5.37 -0.75 1.80
C LYS A 89 -4.82 -1.60 0.65
N THR A 90 -5.73 -2.06 -0.21
CA THR A 90 -5.39 -2.85 -1.39
C THR A 90 -5.12 -1.93 -2.57
N LEU A 91 -3.91 -1.97 -3.11
CA LEU A 91 -3.57 -1.40 -4.40
C LEU A 91 -3.85 -2.44 -5.49
N ARG A 92 -4.71 -2.08 -6.44
CA ARG A 92 -5.15 -2.95 -7.53
C ARG A 92 -4.76 -2.34 -8.86
N CYS A 93 -4.11 -3.12 -9.71
CA CYS A 93 -3.96 -2.81 -11.13
C CYS A 93 -4.96 -3.64 -11.94
N VAL A 94 -5.73 -2.99 -12.80
CA VAL A 94 -6.70 -3.63 -13.70
C VAL A 94 -6.25 -3.42 -15.15
N ALA A 95 -6.07 -4.50 -15.88
CA ALA A 95 -5.87 -4.50 -17.33
C ALA A 95 -7.20 -4.78 -18.03
N VAL A 96 -7.70 -3.80 -18.78
CA VAL A 96 -8.96 -3.88 -19.54
C VAL A 96 -8.64 -4.17 -21.00
N HIS A 97 -9.24 -5.24 -21.54
CA HIS A 97 -9.07 -5.67 -22.93
C HIS A 97 -10.22 -6.59 -23.35
N GLU A 98 -10.82 -6.37 -24.53
CA GLU A 98 -12.00 -7.12 -25.01
C GLU A 98 -11.76 -8.62 -25.22
N SER A 99 -10.51 -9.04 -25.40
CA SER A 99 -10.18 -10.47 -25.54
C SER A 99 -10.13 -11.23 -24.22
N TYR A 100 -10.21 -10.55 -23.07
CA TYR A 100 -10.40 -11.24 -21.80
C TYR A 100 -11.84 -11.74 -21.66
N PRO A 101 -12.10 -12.92 -21.07
CA PRO A 101 -13.47 -13.43 -20.87
C PRO A 101 -14.38 -12.46 -20.12
N THR A 102 -13.84 -11.80 -19.10
CA THR A 102 -14.51 -10.79 -18.26
C THR A 102 -14.23 -9.36 -18.73
N LYS A 103 -13.63 -9.19 -19.92
CA LYS A 103 -13.12 -7.92 -20.46
C LYS A 103 -12.03 -7.22 -19.63
N ALA A 104 -11.66 -7.78 -18.48
CA ALA A 104 -10.60 -7.27 -17.62
C ALA A 104 -9.94 -8.40 -16.80
N GLN A 105 -8.68 -8.20 -16.43
CA GLN A 105 -7.95 -9.00 -15.44
C GLN A 105 -7.27 -8.05 -14.46
N SER A 106 -7.10 -8.46 -13.21
CA SER A 106 -6.46 -7.61 -12.19
C SER A 106 -5.42 -8.35 -11.36
N LEU A 107 -4.56 -7.57 -10.71
CA LEU A 107 -3.68 -8.01 -9.65
C LEU A 107 -3.83 -7.06 -8.46
N ASP A 108 -3.99 -7.65 -7.28
CA ASP A 108 -4.19 -6.96 -6.01
C ASP A 108 -2.97 -7.18 -5.11
N VAL A 109 -2.45 -6.11 -4.53
CA VAL A 109 -1.35 -6.11 -3.54
C VAL A 109 -1.73 -5.20 -2.37
N ARG A 110 -1.24 -5.48 -1.16
CA ARG A 110 -1.51 -4.62 0.00
C ARG A 110 -0.41 -3.58 0.19
N LEU A 111 -0.79 -2.39 0.65
CA LEU A 111 0.17 -1.39 1.12
C LEU A 111 0.56 -1.67 2.56
N ASP A 112 1.87 -1.78 2.78
CA ASP A 112 2.47 -1.85 4.10
C ASP A 112 3.16 -0.51 4.38
N VAL A 113 2.52 0.34 5.18
CA VAL A 113 2.98 1.71 5.42
C VAL A 113 3.63 1.75 6.78
N THR A 114 4.93 2.03 6.82
CA THR A 114 5.69 2.14 8.07
C THR A 114 5.65 3.56 8.61
N TYR A 115 5.45 3.71 9.91
CA TYR A 115 5.36 5.00 10.59
C TYR A 115 5.81 4.89 12.05
N PRO A 116 6.39 5.96 12.62
CA PRO A 116 6.84 5.96 14.02
C PRO A 116 5.65 5.86 14.99
N PRO A 117 5.90 5.44 16.25
CA PRO A 117 4.83 5.27 17.22
C PRO A 117 4.19 6.59 17.65
N GLU A 118 2.87 6.65 17.62
CA GLU A 118 2.07 7.71 18.23
C GLU A 118 1.55 7.23 19.58
N VAL A 119 2.01 7.87 20.66
CA VAL A 119 1.69 7.47 22.03
C VAL A 119 0.65 8.41 22.62
N ARG A 120 -0.40 7.84 23.22
CA ARG A 120 -1.44 8.57 23.96
C ARG A 120 -1.60 7.97 25.35
N LEU A 121 -1.50 8.83 26.36
CA LEU A 121 -1.76 8.46 27.75
C LEU A 121 -3.23 8.77 28.08
N LEU A 122 -3.93 7.78 28.61
CA LEU A 122 -5.32 7.90 29.07
C LEU A 122 -5.37 7.66 30.58
N GLY A 123 -6.35 8.28 31.25
CA GLY A 123 -6.54 8.15 32.71
C GLY A 123 -5.69 9.11 33.52
N THR A 124 -5.09 10.13 32.89
CA THR A 124 -4.40 11.20 33.61
C THR A 124 -5.42 11.96 34.50
N PRO A 125 -5.18 12.05 35.82
CA PRO A 125 -6.03 12.79 36.73
C PRO A 125 -6.13 14.26 36.32
N THR A 126 -7.32 14.83 36.43
CA THR A 126 -7.58 16.27 36.16
C THR A 126 -7.72 17.10 37.44
N ALA A 127 -7.76 16.44 38.61
CA ALA A 127 -7.86 17.05 39.92
C ALA A 127 -6.75 16.50 40.83
N ASP A 128 -6.53 17.18 41.96
CA ASP A 128 -5.66 16.70 43.01
C ASP A 128 -6.14 15.35 43.54
N LEU A 129 -5.20 14.50 43.90
CA LEU A 129 -5.45 13.15 44.38
C LEU A 129 -5.16 13.06 45.87
N GLU A 130 -6.04 12.39 46.60
CA GLU A 130 -5.83 12.05 48.00
C GLU A 130 -5.18 10.67 48.14
N GLU A 131 -4.01 10.63 48.78
CA GLU A 131 -3.34 9.38 49.12
C GLU A 131 -4.24 8.50 49.99
N SER A 132 -4.28 7.19 49.69
CA SER A 132 -5.12 6.19 50.37
C SER A 132 -6.64 6.31 50.16
N ARG A 133 -7.13 7.33 49.45
CA ARG A 133 -8.53 7.44 49.02
C ARG A 133 -8.69 7.18 47.52
N ASP A 134 -7.82 7.78 46.70
CA ASP A 134 -7.95 7.76 45.26
C ASP A 134 -7.01 6.74 44.59
N ASN A 135 -7.48 6.14 43.50
CA ASN A 135 -6.70 5.21 42.68
C ASN A 135 -6.60 5.73 41.24
N VAL A 136 -5.40 5.65 40.66
CA VAL A 136 -5.10 6.12 39.30
C VAL A 136 -4.78 4.94 38.41
N GLY A 137 -5.65 4.67 37.45
CA GLY A 137 -5.40 3.75 36.35
C GLY A 137 -4.89 4.51 35.13
N LEU A 138 -3.60 4.36 34.79
CA LEU A 138 -3.04 4.89 33.56
C LEU A 138 -3.05 3.84 32.46
N ARG A 139 -3.51 4.21 31.26
CA ARG A 139 -3.47 3.36 30.07
C ARG A 139 -2.65 4.04 28.98
N CYS A 140 -1.63 3.35 28.50
CA CYS A 140 -0.83 3.76 27.35
C CYS A 140 -1.42 3.12 26.10
N VAL A 141 -1.83 3.94 25.15
CA VAL A 141 -2.27 3.52 23.82
C VAL A 141 -1.18 3.92 22.84
N THR A 142 -0.77 3.00 21.97
CA THR A 142 0.28 3.24 20.98
C THR A 142 -0.17 2.72 19.63
N ASP A 143 -0.07 3.56 18.61
CA ASP A 143 -0.28 3.22 17.21
C ASP A 143 1.05 3.30 16.46
N ALA A 144 1.49 2.20 15.86
CA ALA A 144 2.78 2.11 15.17
C ALA A 144 2.78 0.97 14.15
N ASN A 145 3.52 1.15 13.05
CA ASN A 145 3.89 0.05 12.16
C ASN A 145 5.39 0.15 11.77
N PRO A 146 6.24 -0.82 12.15
CA PRO A 146 5.93 -2.04 12.89
C PRO A 146 5.53 -1.78 14.36
N PRO A 147 4.96 -2.78 15.07
CA PRO A 147 4.57 -2.64 16.47
C PRO A 147 5.72 -2.12 17.35
N ALA A 148 5.42 -1.12 18.18
CA ALA A 148 6.39 -0.49 19.07
C ALA A 148 6.56 -1.25 20.39
N SER A 149 7.75 -1.18 20.97
CA SER A 149 7.98 -1.62 22.35
C SER A 149 7.74 -0.47 23.32
N VAL A 150 6.85 -0.65 24.29
CA VAL A 150 6.40 0.40 25.22
C VAL A 150 6.81 0.03 26.65
N VAL A 151 7.50 0.94 27.33
CA VAL A 151 7.98 0.73 28.72
C VAL A 151 7.48 1.87 29.60
N TRP A 152 6.91 1.53 30.75
CA TRP A 152 6.52 2.50 31.77
C TRP A 152 7.70 2.83 32.69
N LYS A 153 7.89 4.11 32.97
CA LYS A 153 8.86 4.59 33.97
C LYS A 153 8.19 5.61 34.88
N LYS A 154 8.32 5.42 36.19
CA LYS A 154 7.90 6.41 37.19
C LYS A 154 9.07 7.35 37.47
N SER A 155 8.89 8.65 37.27
CA SER A 155 9.93 9.62 37.63
C SER A 155 10.18 9.59 39.15
N GLY A 156 11.44 9.44 39.57
CA GLY A 156 11.85 9.49 40.98
C GLY A 156 11.94 8.16 41.74
N ARG A 157 11.75 6.99 41.09
CA ARG A 157 12.23 5.70 41.61
C ARG A 157 13.39 5.24 40.76
N ALA A 158 14.60 5.21 41.33
CA ALA A 158 15.61 4.27 40.88
C ALA A 158 15.06 2.88 41.17
N ASP A 159 15.10 1.99 40.18
CA ASP A 159 14.75 0.58 40.36
C ASP A 159 15.55 0.03 41.57
N VAL A 160 14.87 -0.62 42.51
CA VAL A 160 15.48 -1.46 43.55
C VAL A 160 15.40 -2.90 43.08
#